data_AF-A0A3P8W3G2-F1
#
_entry.id   AF-A0A3P8W3G2-F1
#
_cell.length_a   1.000
_cell.length_b   1.000
_cell.length_c   1.000
_cell.angle_alpha   90.00
_cell.angle_beta   90.00
_cell.angle_gamma   90.00
#
_symmetry.space_group_name_H-M   'P 1'
#
loop_
_entity.id
_entity.type
_entity.pdbx_description
1 polymer ?
#
loop_
_entity_poly.entity_id
_entity_poly.type
_entity_poly.pdbx_seq_one_letter_code
_entity_poly.pdbx_strand_id
1 'polypeptide(L)'
;NKLPQPDVSAAIVPPVHPPVTPQRPTPERTEEEDNDYDSDDATTLGSLEFSLLYEQDNHTLHCCIIKAKGLKPMDSNGLADPYVKLHLLPGASKSNKLRTKTLKNTLNPVWNETLVYHGITDDEMSRKTLRLSVSDEDTFGHNEFIGETRVALKKLKFDQKRNFNVCLERVIPVKKAVGGSSRGMALYEDDVRFHLGEDSKERGRILMSLTYNSQQSRLIVGVVRCAHLAPMDSNGYSDPFVKVYV
;
A
#
# COMPACT_ATOMS: atom_id res chain seq x y z
N ASN A 1 -62.70 -36.96 81.99
CA ASN A 1 -62.03 -38.18 81.48
C ASN A 1 -61.12 -37.76 80.33
N LYS A 2 -59.80 -37.51 80.45
CA LYS A 2 -58.63 -38.16 81.08
C LYS A 2 -57.98 -39.28 80.23
N LEU A 3 -56.95 -38.87 79.46
CA LEU A 3 -55.67 -39.51 79.00
C LEU A 3 -55.68 -40.80 78.13
N PRO A 4 -54.58 -41.12 77.36
CA PRO A 4 -53.19 -40.63 77.47
C PRO A 4 -52.44 -40.21 76.15
N GLN A 5 -51.25 -39.59 76.35
CA GLN A 5 -50.05 -39.45 75.47
C GLN A 5 -49.25 -40.80 75.40
N PRO A 6 -48.14 -41.02 74.62
CA PRO A 6 -47.13 -40.06 74.08
C PRO A 6 -46.47 -40.35 72.68
N ASP A 7 -45.57 -39.42 72.28
CA ASP A 7 -44.28 -39.51 71.51
C ASP A 7 -44.23 -40.19 70.10
N VAL A 8 -43.54 -39.68 69.05
CA VAL A 8 -42.26 -38.93 69.00
C VAL A 8 -42.14 -37.96 67.81
N SER A 9 -41.35 -36.90 68.08
CA SER A 9 -40.43 -36.17 67.18
C SER A 9 -40.94 -35.15 66.15
N ALA A 10 -40.64 -33.89 66.52
CA ALA A 10 -39.66 -33.01 65.85
C ALA A 10 -40.17 -31.81 65.03
N ALA A 11 -39.50 -30.69 65.38
CA ALA A 11 -39.10 -29.56 64.55
C ALA A 11 -40.03 -28.35 64.39
N ILE A 12 -39.36 -27.21 64.48
CA ILE A 12 -39.79 -25.80 64.53
C ILE A 12 -40.10 -25.28 63.12
N VAL A 13 -41.14 -24.46 62.97
CA VAL A 13 -41.44 -23.71 61.72
C VAL A 13 -41.70 -22.23 62.05
N PRO A 14 -40.94 -21.27 61.48
CA PRO A 14 -41.27 -19.84 61.47
C PRO A 14 -42.09 -19.44 60.21
N PRO A 15 -42.69 -18.22 60.15
CA PRO A 15 -43.85 -17.96 59.31
C PRO A 15 -43.55 -17.62 57.84
N VAL A 16 -44.61 -17.74 57.04
CA VAL A 16 -44.74 -17.73 55.59
C VAL A 16 -44.50 -16.36 54.94
N HIS A 17 -43.71 -16.33 53.86
CA HIS A 17 -43.76 -15.34 52.77
C HIS A 17 -44.16 -16.05 51.44
N PRO A 18 -44.83 -15.36 50.49
CA PRO A 18 -45.32 -15.95 49.23
C PRO A 18 -44.18 -16.32 48.25
N PRO A 19 -44.44 -17.17 47.23
CA PRO A 19 -43.41 -18.02 46.63
C PRO A 19 -42.46 -17.30 45.67
N VAL A 20 -41.16 -17.56 45.87
CA VAL A 20 -40.09 -17.28 44.90
C VAL A 20 -39.97 -18.48 43.95
N THR A 21 -40.16 -18.26 42.67
CA THR A 21 -39.99 -19.26 41.60
C THR A 21 -38.49 -19.60 41.43
N PRO A 22 -38.08 -20.88 41.24
CA PRO A 22 -36.66 -21.24 41.18
C PRO A 22 -35.99 -20.77 39.88
N GLN A 23 -34.93 -19.96 40.01
CA GLN A 23 -33.97 -19.69 38.95
C GLN A 23 -33.05 -20.91 38.73
N ARG A 24 -32.88 -21.31 37.47
CA ARG A 24 -31.83 -22.23 37.00
C ARG A 24 -30.74 -21.37 36.32
N PRO A 25 -29.43 -21.62 36.55
CA PRO A 25 -28.36 -20.68 36.19
C PRO A 25 -28.20 -20.55 34.67
N THR A 26 -28.30 -19.32 34.17
CA THR A 26 -27.84 -18.94 32.83
C THR A 26 -26.33 -18.69 32.89
N PRO A 27 -25.53 -19.28 31.99
CA PRO A 27 -24.10 -19.01 31.91
C PRO A 27 -23.86 -17.55 31.51
N GLU A 28 -22.87 -16.93 32.16
CA GLU A 28 -22.36 -15.59 31.88
C GLU A 28 -22.14 -15.42 30.37
N ARG A 29 -23.01 -14.62 29.74
CA ARG A 29 -22.77 -14.06 28.43
C ARG A 29 -22.12 -12.72 28.70
N THR A 30 -20.81 -12.66 28.46
CA THR A 30 -20.07 -11.41 28.33
C THR A 30 -20.88 -10.51 27.41
N GLU A 31 -21.33 -9.38 27.92
CA GLU A 31 -21.92 -8.30 27.13
C GLU A 31 -20.79 -7.77 26.25
N GLU A 32 -20.71 -8.32 25.03
CA GLU A 32 -19.89 -7.79 23.96
C GLU A 32 -20.48 -6.42 23.63
N GLU A 33 -19.72 -5.37 23.94
CA GLU A 33 -19.99 -4.01 23.51
C GLU A 33 -20.12 -4.03 21.98
N ASP A 34 -21.35 -3.90 21.51
CA ASP A 34 -21.71 -3.55 20.13
C ASP A 34 -21.05 -2.21 19.80
N ASN A 35 -19.78 -2.28 19.42
CA ASN A 35 -19.13 -1.25 18.64
C ASN A 35 -19.75 -1.33 17.25
N ASP A 36 -20.78 -0.52 17.04
CA ASP A 36 -21.33 -0.17 15.74
C ASP A 36 -20.18 0.36 14.87
N TYR A 37 -19.54 -0.56 14.14
CA TYR A 37 -18.54 -0.28 13.12
C TYR A 37 -19.25 0.35 11.91
N ASP A 38 -19.68 1.60 12.07
CA ASP A 38 -19.88 2.50 10.94
C ASP A 38 -18.50 2.97 10.48
N SER A 39 -17.75 2.04 9.87
CA SER A 39 -16.49 2.32 9.21
C SER A 39 -16.71 2.05 7.75
N ASP A 40 -16.37 3.04 6.92
CA ASP A 40 -16.47 3.08 5.46
C ASP A 40 -15.55 2.04 4.77
N ASP A 41 -15.59 0.77 5.20
CA ASP A 41 -14.71 -0.34 4.86
C ASP A 41 -14.73 -0.68 3.36
N ALA A 42 -15.78 -0.25 2.65
CA ALA A 42 -15.89 -0.39 1.21
C ALA A 42 -14.95 0.52 0.40
N THR A 43 -14.41 1.59 1.00
CA THR A 43 -13.57 2.58 0.30
C THR A 43 -12.08 2.49 0.61
N THR A 44 -11.71 1.88 1.74
CA THR A 44 -10.29 1.73 2.11
C THR A 44 -9.65 0.56 1.35
N LEU A 45 -8.42 0.73 0.89
CA LEU A 45 -7.67 -0.34 0.19
C LEU A 45 -6.91 -1.24 1.17
N GLY A 46 -7.06 -0.99 2.47
CA GLY A 46 -6.27 -1.55 3.55
C GLY A 46 -5.03 -0.73 3.88
N SER A 47 -4.25 -1.27 4.82
CA SER A 47 -3.00 -0.69 5.32
C SER A 47 -1.86 -1.69 5.19
N LEU A 48 -0.63 -1.18 5.03
CA LEU A 48 0.59 -1.96 4.95
C LEU A 48 1.56 -1.56 6.07
N GLU A 49 2.03 -2.57 6.81
CA GLU A 49 3.05 -2.44 7.84
C GLU A 49 4.38 -3.02 7.35
N PHE A 50 5.44 -2.20 7.42
CA PHE A 50 6.78 -2.58 6.99
C PHE A 50 7.84 -1.77 7.72
N SER A 51 9.10 -2.17 7.59
CA SER A 51 10.24 -1.41 8.10
C SER A 51 11.39 -1.37 7.10
N LEU A 52 12.10 -0.25 7.11
CA LEU A 52 13.24 0.00 6.25
C LEU A 52 14.48 0.26 7.11
N LEU A 53 15.61 -0.33 6.73
CA LEU A 53 16.92 -0.10 7.34
C LEU A 53 17.95 0.00 6.21
N TYR A 54 18.68 1.10 6.16
CA TYR A 54 19.83 1.25 5.27
C TYR A 54 21.12 1.12 6.08
N GLU A 55 21.91 0.09 5.76
CA GLU A 55 23.24 -0.11 6.34
C GLU A 55 24.27 0.51 5.41
N GLN A 56 24.88 1.62 5.84
CA GLN A 56 25.75 2.39 4.97
C GLN A 56 27.05 1.63 4.64
N ASP A 57 27.63 0.95 5.64
CA ASP A 57 28.88 0.20 5.51
C ASP A 57 28.79 -0.91 4.44
N ASN A 58 27.60 -1.51 4.30
CA ASN A 58 27.34 -2.62 3.39
C ASN A 58 26.67 -2.17 2.08
N HIS A 59 26.28 -0.90 1.98
CA HIS A 59 25.44 -0.35 0.91
C HIS A 59 24.17 -1.19 0.67
N THR A 60 23.53 -1.63 1.75
CA THR A 60 22.34 -2.50 1.70
C THR A 60 21.10 -1.80 2.24
N LEU A 61 19.99 -1.93 1.49
CA LEU A 61 18.67 -1.50 1.95
C LEU A 61 17.83 -2.73 2.27
N HIS A 62 17.58 -2.94 3.55
CA HIS A 62 16.72 -3.99 4.08
C HIS A 62 15.28 -3.50 4.13
N CYS A 63 14.40 -4.18 3.40
CA CYS A 63 12.97 -3.90 3.37
C CYS A 63 12.23 -5.08 4.00
N CYS A 64 11.85 -4.96 5.27
CA CYS A 64 11.09 -5.99 5.98
C CYS A 64 9.59 -5.72 5.86
N ILE A 65 8.89 -6.55 5.10
CA ILE A 65 7.45 -6.51 4.88
C ILE A 65 6.78 -7.36 5.95
N ILE A 66 6.03 -6.73 6.84
CA ILE A 66 5.52 -7.38 8.06
C ILE A 66 4.15 -7.98 7.76
N LYS A 67 3.15 -7.12 7.53
CA LYS A 67 1.76 -7.52 7.32
C LYS A 67 0.95 -6.44 6.61
N ALA A 68 -0.21 -6.82 6.07
CA ALA A 68 -1.26 -5.88 5.72
C ALA A 68 -2.54 -6.17 6.50
N LYS A 69 -3.40 -5.16 6.63
CA LYS A 69 -4.68 -5.28 7.33
C LYS A 69 -5.79 -4.67 6.50
N GLY A 70 -6.94 -5.34 6.44
CA GLY A 70 -8.16 -4.84 5.80
C GLY A 70 -7.98 -4.60 4.30
N LEU A 71 -7.26 -5.49 3.59
CA LEU A 71 -7.12 -5.37 2.15
C LEU A 71 -8.50 -5.44 1.47
N LYS A 72 -8.64 -4.71 0.36
CA LYS A 72 -9.84 -4.80 -0.47
C LYS A 72 -9.99 -6.24 -1.01
N PRO A 73 -11.17 -6.86 -0.87
CA PRO A 73 -11.49 -8.12 -1.55
C PRO A 73 -11.43 -7.95 -3.07
N MET A 74 -10.70 -8.84 -3.74
CA MET A 74 -10.53 -8.85 -5.19
C MET A 74 -11.09 -10.12 -5.83
N ASP A 75 -11.09 -11.23 -5.09
CA ASP A 75 -11.64 -12.49 -5.53
C ASP A 75 -13.16 -12.60 -5.33
N SER A 76 -13.79 -13.46 -6.13
CA SER A 76 -15.23 -13.78 -6.02
C SER A 76 -15.61 -14.47 -4.71
N ASN A 77 -14.64 -15.04 -3.99
CA ASN A 77 -14.82 -15.65 -2.67
C ASN A 77 -14.84 -14.59 -1.53
N GLY A 78 -14.67 -13.30 -1.85
CA GLY A 78 -14.59 -12.22 -0.87
C GLY A 78 -13.23 -12.09 -0.18
N LEU A 79 -12.19 -12.74 -0.70
CA LEU A 79 -10.81 -12.70 -0.19
C LEU A 79 -9.86 -12.15 -1.28
N ALA A 80 -8.57 -12.39 -1.10
CA ALA A 80 -7.51 -12.11 -2.06
C ALA A 80 -6.34 -13.08 -1.81
N ASP A 81 -5.46 -13.23 -2.78
CA ASP A 81 -4.14 -13.85 -2.76
C ASP A 81 -3.01 -12.77 -2.79
N PRO A 82 -2.82 -11.96 -1.73
CA PRO A 82 -1.96 -10.79 -1.79
C PRO A 82 -0.45 -11.10 -1.80
N TYR A 83 0.29 -10.28 -2.55
CA TYR A 83 1.74 -10.15 -2.51
C TYR A 83 2.17 -8.68 -2.64
N VAL A 84 3.38 -8.36 -2.17
CA VAL A 84 3.95 -7.01 -2.26
C VAL A 84 5.09 -6.97 -3.26
N LYS A 85 5.04 -6.02 -4.19
CA LYS A 85 6.08 -5.73 -5.18
C LYS A 85 6.81 -4.46 -4.78
N LEU A 86 8.12 -4.54 -4.63
CA LEU A 86 9.00 -3.42 -4.34
C LEU A 86 9.65 -2.95 -5.63
N HIS A 87 9.71 -1.64 -5.84
CA HIS A 87 10.36 -1.05 -7.00
C HIS A 87 11.14 0.21 -6.63
N LEU A 88 12.43 0.22 -6.91
CA LEU A 88 13.28 1.40 -6.78
C LEU A 88 13.19 2.28 -8.03
N LEU A 89 12.73 3.52 -7.83
CA LEU A 89 12.57 4.55 -8.86
C LEU A 89 13.56 5.70 -8.61
N PRO A 90 14.12 6.36 -9.65
CA PRO A 90 14.03 6.02 -11.06
C PRO A 90 14.91 4.80 -11.41
N GLY A 91 14.50 4.07 -12.44
CA GLY A 91 15.27 2.94 -12.99
C GLY A 91 14.36 1.77 -13.35
N ALA A 92 14.58 1.19 -14.53
CA ALA A 92 13.76 0.10 -15.07
C ALA A 92 14.46 -1.27 -15.02
N SER A 93 15.63 -1.36 -14.39
CA SER A 93 16.39 -2.61 -14.28
C SER A 93 15.59 -3.67 -13.52
N LYS A 94 15.74 -4.94 -13.90
CA LYS A 94 15.16 -6.07 -13.17
C LYS A 94 15.66 -6.12 -11.72
N SER A 95 16.91 -5.71 -11.45
CA SER A 95 17.48 -5.64 -10.11
C SER A 95 16.77 -4.65 -9.18
N ASN A 96 16.03 -3.68 -9.73
CA ASN A 96 15.26 -2.72 -8.94
C ASN A 96 13.92 -3.28 -8.47
N LYS A 97 13.54 -4.50 -8.90
CA LYS A 97 12.24 -5.11 -8.59
C LYS A 97 12.43 -6.33 -7.70
N LEU A 98 11.82 -6.29 -6.52
CA LEU A 98 11.72 -7.44 -5.62
C LEU A 98 10.25 -7.73 -5.35
N ARG A 99 9.93 -8.95 -4.92
CA ARG A 99 8.57 -9.31 -4.51
C ARG A 99 8.59 -10.27 -3.34
N THR A 100 7.58 -10.19 -2.49
CA THR A 100 7.32 -11.18 -1.45
C THR A 100 6.70 -12.44 -2.04
N LYS A 101 6.56 -13.47 -1.19
CA LYS A 101 5.66 -14.59 -1.45
C LYS A 101 4.21 -14.12 -1.51
N THR A 102 3.42 -14.85 -2.28
CA THR A 102 1.96 -14.75 -2.32
C THR A 102 1.38 -15.55 -1.16
N LEU A 103 0.49 -14.94 -0.38
CA LEU A 103 -0.28 -15.63 0.65
C LEU A 103 -1.71 -15.76 0.16
N LYS A 104 -2.31 -16.95 0.29
CA LYS A 104 -3.61 -17.24 -0.32
C LYS A 104 -4.79 -16.96 0.60
N ASN A 105 -5.92 -16.58 0.02
CA ASN A 105 -7.23 -16.46 0.67
C ASN A 105 -7.20 -15.64 1.97
N THR A 106 -6.64 -14.44 1.94
CA THR A 106 -6.55 -13.57 3.12
C THR A 106 -6.58 -12.08 2.79
N LEU A 107 -7.33 -11.31 3.58
CA LEU A 107 -7.31 -9.85 3.57
C LEU A 107 -6.37 -9.25 4.62
N ASN A 108 -5.77 -10.11 5.46
CA ASN A 108 -4.87 -9.73 6.55
C ASN A 108 -3.57 -10.56 6.48
N PRO A 109 -2.83 -10.50 5.37
CA PRO A 109 -1.61 -11.28 5.19
C PRO A 109 -0.51 -10.87 6.18
N VAL A 110 0.24 -11.86 6.67
CA VAL A 110 1.44 -11.66 7.51
C VAL A 110 2.61 -12.34 6.80
N TRP A 111 3.45 -11.54 6.14
CA TRP A 111 4.60 -12.05 5.38
C TRP A 111 5.83 -12.26 6.24
N ASN A 112 6.14 -11.30 7.13
CA ASN A 112 7.40 -11.26 7.88
C ASN A 112 8.63 -11.56 7.01
N GLU A 113 8.66 -11.00 5.80
CA GLU A 113 9.65 -11.29 4.77
C GLU A 113 10.59 -10.10 4.58
N THR A 114 11.90 -10.36 4.54
CA THR A 114 12.89 -9.31 4.30
C THR A 114 13.47 -9.42 2.90
N LEU A 115 13.27 -8.37 2.11
CA LEU A 115 13.80 -8.21 0.77
C LEU A 115 14.97 -7.20 0.82
N VAL A 116 16.09 -7.53 0.21
CA VAL A 116 17.33 -6.74 0.32
C VAL A 116 17.77 -6.23 -1.05
N TYR A 117 18.02 -4.93 -1.14
CA TYR A 117 18.75 -4.34 -2.25
C TYR A 117 20.23 -4.17 -1.87
N HIS A 118 21.13 -4.56 -2.77
CA HIS A 118 22.57 -4.43 -2.60
C HIS A 118 23.13 -3.35 -3.52
N GLY A 119 24.22 -2.69 -3.08
CA GLY A 119 24.94 -1.70 -3.88
C GLY A 119 24.20 -0.36 -4.01
N ILE A 120 23.35 -0.01 -3.03
CA ILE A 120 22.66 1.27 -3.01
C ILE A 120 23.62 2.35 -2.50
N THR A 121 24.00 3.28 -3.36
CA THR A 121 24.94 4.36 -3.02
C THR A 121 24.23 5.52 -2.29
N ASP A 122 24.99 6.37 -1.60
CA ASP A 122 24.46 7.55 -0.89
C ASP A 122 23.73 8.53 -1.84
N ASP A 123 24.24 8.63 -3.06
CA ASP A 123 23.67 9.44 -4.14
C ASP A 123 22.32 8.87 -4.62
N GLU A 124 22.20 7.54 -4.65
CA GLU A 124 20.93 6.87 -4.90
C GLU A 124 19.95 7.03 -3.72
N MET A 125 20.41 6.98 -2.48
CA MET A 125 19.58 7.28 -1.30
C MET A 125 18.98 8.69 -1.39
N SER A 126 19.70 9.65 -1.97
CA SER A 126 19.23 11.02 -2.11
C SER A 126 18.18 11.21 -3.21
N ARG A 127 18.22 10.40 -4.27
CA ARG A 127 17.39 10.57 -5.47
C ARG A 127 16.28 9.55 -5.63
N LYS A 128 16.41 8.36 -5.04
CA LYS A 128 15.48 7.26 -5.27
C LYS A 128 14.28 7.28 -4.33
N THR A 129 13.19 6.72 -4.84
CA THR A 129 11.95 6.43 -4.11
C THR A 129 11.69 4.94 -4.17
N LEU A 130 11.45 4.31 -3.02
CA LEU A 130 10.94 2.95 -2.94
C LEU A 130 9.42 2.98 -3.06
N ARG A 131 8.90 2.31 -4.08
CA ARG A 131 7.47 2.07 -4.26
C ARG A 131 7.12 0.66 -3.81
N LEU A 132 6.14 0.53 -2.93
CA LEU A 132 5.59 -0.75 -2.49
C LEU A 132 4.16 -0.85 -3.03
N SER A 133 3.93 -1.80 -3.95
CA SER A 133 2.64 -2.04 -4.58
C SER A 133 2.10 -3.38 -4.10
N VAL A 134 0.91 -3.38 -3.50
CA VAL A 134 0.18 -4.59 -3.11
C VAL A 134 -0.70 -5.01 -4.28
N SER A 135 -0.64 -6.28 -4.64
CA SER A 135 -1.42 -6.84 -5.75
C SER A 135 -1.90 -8.22 -5.39
N ASP A 136 -2.98 -8.62 -6.03
CA ASP A 136 -3.61 -9.92 -5.94
C ASP A 136 -3.04 -10.84 -7.03
N GLU A 137 -2.70 -12.09 -6.69
CA GLU A 137 -2.18 -13.06 -7.66
C GLU A 137 -3.23 -14.12 -8.00
N ASP A 138 -3.97 -13.87 -9.08
CA ASP A 138 -4.89 -14.84 -9.65
C ASP A 138 -4.17 -16.00 -10.34
N THR A 139 -4.57 -17.23 -10.01
CA THR A 139 -4.03 -18.44 -10.66
C THR A 139 -4.53 -18.60 -12.12
N PHE A 140 -5.72 -18.09 -12.43
CA PHE A 140 -6.37 -18.26 -13.75
C PHE A 140 -6.81 -16.93 -14.40
N GLY A 141 -6.39 -15.79 -13.83
CA GLY A 141 -6.82 -14.45 -14.19
C GLY A 141 -5.66 -13.46 -14.39
N HIS A 142 -5.99 -12.17 -14.41
CA HIS A 142 -5.01 -11.08 -14.46
C HIS A 142 -4.79 -10.56 -13.04
N ASN A 143 -3.54 -10.58 -12.55
CA ASN A 143 -3.20 -10.02 -11.25
C ASN A 143 -3.79 -8.61 -11.06
N GLU A 144 -4.63 -8.45 -10.04
CA GLU A 144 -5.29 -7.19 -9.78
C GLU A 144 -4.47 -6.31 -8.84
N PHE A 145 -4.40 -5.01 -9.14
CA PHE A 145 -3.71 -4.06 -8.29
C PHE A 145 -4.64 -3.60 -7.16
N ILE A 146 -4.19 -3.75 -5.91
CA ILE A 146 -4.96 -3.33 -4.73
C ILE A 146 -4.65 -1.87 -4.40
N GLY A 147 -3.40 -1.56 -4.11
CA GLY A 147 -2.96 -0.22 -3.72
C GLY A 147 -1.45 -0.11 -3.57
N GLU A 148 -0.94 1.10 -3.44
CA GLU A 148 0.49 1.34 -3.27
C GLU A 148 0.81 2.39 -2.22
N THR A 149 2.08 2.43 -1.82
CA THR A 149 2.68 3.50 -1.03
C THR A 149 4.10 3.76 -1.49
N ARG A 150 4.62 4.96 -1.21
CA ARG A 150 5.93 5.43 -1.68
C ARG A 150 6.73 6.04 -0.54
N VAL A 151 8.01 5.68 -0.46
CA VAL A 151 8.96 6.22 0.51
C VAL A 151 10.18 6.76 -0.23
N ALA A 152 10.38 8.07 -0.17
CA ALA A 152 11.61 8.69 -0.64
C ALA A 152 12.77 8.27 0.28
N LEU A 153 13.82 7.68 -0.30
CA LEU A 153 14.92 7.10 0.48
C LEU A 153 15.69 8.16 1.29
N LYS A 154 15.72 9.41 0.81
CA LYS A 154 16.32 10.55 1.52
C LYS A 154 15.71 10.85 2.89
N LYS A 155 14.53 10.29 3.20
CA LYS A 155 13.86 10.41 4.50
C LYS A 155 14.32 9.33 5.50
N LEU A 156 15.19 8.41 5.10
CA LEU A 156 15.78 7.39 5.97
C LEU A 156 17.08 7.92 6.56
N LYS A 157 17.35 7.57 7.81
CA LYS A 157 18.65 7.79 8.46
C LYS A 157 19.47 6.52 8.35
N PHE A 158 20.78 6.69 8.25
CA PHE A 158 21.73 5.57 8.17
C PHE A 158 21.70 4.77 9.48
N ASP A 159 21.78 3.44 9.34
CA ASP A 159 21.82 2.46 10.43
C ASP A 159 20.68 2.56 11.44
N GLN A 160 19.60 3.23 11.05
CA GLN A 160 18.40 3.40 11.86
C GLN A 160 17.22 2.75 11.18
N LYS A 161 16.73 1.68 11.81
CA LYS A 161 15.50 1.02 11.39
C LYS A 161 14.32 1.98 11.59
N ARG A 162 13.55 2.18 10.53
CA ARG A 162 12.31 2.98 10.55
C ARG A 162 11.11 2.09 10.25
N ASN A 163 10.11 2.15 11.11
CA ASN A 163 8.87 1.42 10.95
C ASN A 163 7.79 2.31 10.32
N PHE A 164 6.96 1.71 9.48
CA PHE A 164 5.88 2.35 8.75
C PHE A 164 4.61 1.54 8.91
N ASN A 165 3.49 2.25 9.12
CA ASN A 165 2.14 1.72 8.99
C ASN A 165 1.36 2.77 8.21
N VAL A 166 1.01 2.46 6.96
CA VAL A 166 0.44 3.43 6.02
C VAL A 166 -0.76 2.84 5.31
N CYS A 167 -1.77 3.68 5.08
CA CYS A 167 -2.90 3.32 4.22
C CYS A 167 -2.43 3.18 2.77
N LEU A 168 -2.99 2.21 2.07
CA LEU A 168 -2.73 1.99 0.65
C LEU A 168 -3.53 2.98 -0.18
N GLU A 169 -2.89 3.54 -1.21
CA GLU A 169 -3.49 4.51 -2.11
C GLU A 169 -3.85 3.86 -3.45
N ARG A 170 -4.98 4.29 -4.04
CA ARG A 170 -5.35 3.85 -5.39
C ARG A 170 -4.44 4.61 -6.36
N VAL A 171 -3.75 3.89 -7.24
CA VAL A 171 -3.23 4.52 -8.46
C VAL A 171 -4.45 4.94 -9.26
N ILE A 172 -4.77 6.24 -9.28
CA ILE A 172 -5.90 6.77 -10.06
C ILE A 172 -5.63 6.39 -11.52
N PRO A 173 -6.39 5.44 -12.11
CA PRO A 173 -6.29 5.18 -13.52
C PRO A 173 -6.99 6.35 -14.19
N VAL A 174 -6.25 7.27 -14.79
CA VAL A 174 -6.86 8.35 -15.57
C VAL A 174 -7.64 7.67 -16.70
N LYS A 175 -8.97 7.64 -16.59
CA LYS A 175 -9.84 7.07 -17.64
C LYS A 175 -9.48 7.77 -18.93
N LYS A 176 -9.15 6.98 -19.96
CA LYS A 176 -8.94 7.42 -21.33
C LYS A 176 -10.17 8.25 -21.73
N ALA A 177 -10.05 9.57 -21.76
CA ALA A 177 -10.95 10.37 -22.57
C ALA A 177 -10.73 9.92 -24.02
N VAL A 178 -11.82 9.50 -24.65
CA VAL A 178 -11.87 9.00 -26.02
C VAL A 178 -11.35 10.08 -26.97
N GLY A 179 -10.43 9.70 -27.85
CA GLY A 179 -10.06 10.48 -29.04
C GLY A 179 -8.63 11.00 -29.03
N GLY A 180 -7.80 10.49 -29.94
CA GLY A 180 -6.52 11.11 -30.29
C GLY A 180 -5.33 10.18 -30.10
N SER A 181 -4.80 9.69 -31.22
CA SER A 181 -3.59 8.89 -31.32
C SER A 181 -2.37 9.56 -30.64
N SER A 182 -1.90 9.04 -29.50
CA SER A 182 -0.55 9.30 -28.96
C SER A 182 -0.25 8.41 -27.74
N ARG A 183 -0.17 7.09 -27.98
CA ARG A 183 0.31 6.12 -26.98
C ARG A 183 1.78 6.39 -26.67
N GLY A 184 2.11 6.85 -25.47
CA GLY A 184 3.47 6.70 -24.93
C GLY A 184 3.93 7.68 -23.87
N MET A 185 3.32 8.86 -23.74
CA MET A 185 3.96 9.96 -22.98
C MET A 185 3.24 10.37 -21.68
N ALA A 186 1.96 10.08 -21.50
CA ALA A 186 1.25 10.53 -20.30
C ALA A 186 1.69 9.82 -19.00
N LEU A 187 2.36 8.66 -19.09
CA LEU A 187 2.76 7.86 -17.92
C LEU A 187 3.86 8.51 -17.06
N TYR A 188 4.67 9.42 -17.61
CA TYR A 188 5.74 10.07 -16.85
C TYR A 188 5.32 11.44 -16.26
N GLU A 189 4.24 12.06 -16.73
CA GLU A 189 3.85 13.40 -16.28
C GLU A 189 3.39 13.40 -14.81
N ASP A 190 2.68 12.36 -14.37
CA ASP A 190 2.23 12.21 -12.98
C ASP A 190 3.35 11.76 -12.02
N ASP A 191 4.24 10.87 -12.47
CA ASP A 191 5.39 10.47 -11.65
C ASP A 191 6.34 11.65 -11.40
N VAL A 192 6.55 12.55 -12.38
CA VAL A 192 7.43 13.73 -12.21
C VAL A 192 6.85 14.76 -11.24
N ARG A 193 5.53 14.98 -11.27
CA ARG A 193 4.85 15.91 -10.32
C ARG A 193 4.95 15.47 -8.86
N PHE A 194 5.02 14.16 -8.60
CA PHE A 194 5.18 13.64 -7.24
C PHE A 194 6.63 13.66 -6.73
N HIS A 195 7.63 13.77 -7.62
CA HIS A 195 9.06 13.62 -7.27
C HIS A 195 9.81 14.94 -7.07
N LEU A 196 9.25 16.06 -7.53
CA LEU A 196 9.85 17.37 -7.35
C LEU A 196 8.91 18.19 -6.46
N GLY A 197 9.36 18.52 -5.25
CA GLY A 197 8.57 19.34 -4.33
C GLY A 197 8.10 20.63 -4.98
N GLU A 198 7.07 21.24 -4.41
CA GLU A 198 6.29 22.42 -4.89
C GLU A 198 7.07 23.65 -5.41
N ASP A 199 8.40 23.64 -5.43
CA ASP A 199 9.26 24.73 -5.90
C ASP A 199 9.89 24.54 -7.28
N SER A 200 9.72 23.40 -7.97
CA SER A 200 10.20 23.31 -9.36
C SER A 200 9.18 23.94 -10.32
N LYS A 201 9.34 25.24 -10.61
CA LYS A 201 8.60 25.91 -11.70
C LYS A 201 8.78 25.10 -12.99
N GLU A 202 7.69 24.52 -13.48
CA GLU A 202 7.64 23.78 -14.75
C GLU A 202 8.18 24.70 -15.87
N ARG A 203 9.27 24.31 -16.54
CA ARG A 203 9.90 25.12 -17.62
C ARG A 203 9.47 24.69 -19.03
N GLY A 204 8.41 23.89 -19.11
CA GLY A 204 7.82 23.37 -20.33
C GLY A 204 8.19 21.92 -20.63
N ARG A 205 7.61 21.42 -21.72
CA ARG A 205 7.56 20.00 -22.09
C ARG A 205 8.04 19.82 -23.52
N ILE A 206 8.84 18.79 -23.76
CA ILE A 206 9.33 18.41 -25.10
C ILE A 206 8.87 16.98 -25.39
N LEU A 207 8.15 16.80 -26.49
CA LEU A 207 7.83 15.49 -27.04
C LEU A 207 8.98 15.03 -27.93
N MET A 208 9.56 13.87 -27.60
CA MET A 208 10.57 13.22 -28.43
C MET A 208 10.05 11.89 -28.97
N SER A 209 10.50 11.49 -30.16
CA SER A 209 10.37 10.14 -30.70
C SER A 209 11.72 9.42 -30.60
N LEU A 210 11.66 8.12 -30.30
CA LEU A 210 12.83 7.26 -30.18
C LEU A 210 12.54 5.98 -30.96
N THR A 211 13.38 5.66 -31.93
CA THR A 211 13.27 4.43 -32.72
C THR A 211 14.63 3.76 -32.79
N TYR A 212 14.74 2.55 -32.24
CA TYR A 212 15.95 1.75 -32.35
C TYR A 212 15.77 0.65 -33.40
N ASN A 213 16.63 0.66 -34.43
CA ASN A 213 16.73 -0.43 -35.39
C ASN A 213 17.88 -1.35 -34.97
N SER A 214 17.56 -2.54 -34.47
CA SER A 214 18.54 -3.53 -34.03
C SER A 214 19.34 -4.17 -35.18
N GLN A 215 18.78 -4.24 -36.39
CA GLN A 215 19.49 -4.78 -37.56
C GLN A 215 20.57 -3.82 -38.06
N GLN A 216 20.40 -2.51 -37.81
CA GLN A 216 21.34 -1.47 -38.23
C GLN A 216 22.10 -0.83 -37.06
N SER A 217 21.91 -1.34 -35.84
CA SER A 217 22.46 -0.76 -34.59
C SER A 217 22.28 0.76 -34.49
N ARG A 218 21.13 1.28 -34.92
CA ARG A 218 20.88 2.72 -35.08
C ARG A 218 19.74 3.18 -34.20
N LEU A 219 20.01 4.18 -33.35
CA LEU A 219 18.99 4.94 -32.63
C LEU A 219 18.66 6.21 -33.41
N ILE A 220 17.38 6.43 -33.67
CA ILE A 220 16.83 7.64 -34.27
C ILE A 220 16.12 8.41 -33.16
N VAL A 221 16.54 9.65 -32.93
CA VAL A 221 15.94 10.57 -31.96
C VAL A 221 15.27 11.70 -32.73
N GLY A 222 13.95 11.85 -32.61
CA GLY A 222 13.19 12.94 -33.21
C GLY A 222 12.69 13.91 -32.14
N VAL A 223 12.91 15.22 -32.31
CA VAL A 223 12.23 16.25 -31.50
C VAL A 223 10.94 16.61 -32.21
N VAL A 224 9.79 16.27 -31.62
CA VAL A 224 8.49 16.31 -32.30
C VAL A 224 7.75 17.63 -32.02
N ARG A 225 7.70 18.05 -30.75
CA ARG A 225 7.06 19.32 -30.35
C ARG A 225 7.60 19.81 -29.01
N CYS A 226 7.58 21.12 -28.79
CA CYS A 226 7.79 21.74 -27.49
C CYS A 226 6.49 22.47 -27.09
N ALA A 227 6.12 22.45 -25.81
CA ALA A 227 4.91 23.07 -25.29
C ALA A 227 5.12 23.64 -23.89
N HIS A 228 4.41 24.72 -23.55
CA HIS A 228 4.48 25.38 -22.24
C HIS A 228 5.89 25.79 -21.81
N LEU A 229 6.77 26.10 -22.76
CA LEU A 229 8.13 26.55 -22.46
C LEU A 229 8.07 27.85 -21.65
N ALA A 230 8.89 27.92 -20.60
CA ALA A 230 8.99 29.14 -19.82
C ALA A 230 9.49 30.29 -20.71
N PRO A 231 8.93 31.50 -20.58
CA PRO A 231 9.46 32.68 -21.25
C PRO A 231 10.80 33.06 -20.61
N MET A 232 11.84 33.17 -21.42
CA MET A 232 13.19 33.51 -20.97
C MET A 232 13.60 34.92 -21.40
N ASP A 233 12.88 35.49 -22.36
CA ASP A 233 13.12 36.84 -22.85
C ASP A 233 12.25 37.87 -22.14
N SER A 234 12.72 39.12 -22.12
CA SER A 234 12.01 40.26 -21.53
C SER A 234 10.68 40.58 -22.21
N ASN A 235 10.44 40.06 -23.41
CA ASN A 235 9.20 40.19 -24.17
C ASN A 235 8.12 39.15 -23.78
N GLY A 236 8.42 38.24 -22.85
CA GLY A 236 7.49 37.19 -22.43
C GLY A 236 7.40 35.98 -23.38
N TYR A 237 8.36 35.83 -24.30
CA TYR A 237 8.52 34.68 -25.20
C TYR A 237 9.88 33.98 -24.98
N SER A 238 10.13 32.93 -25.76
CA SER A 238 11.40 32.20 -25.82
C SER A 238 11.65 31.75 -27.27
N ASP A 239 12.92 31.74 -27.68
CA ASP A 239 13.40 31.20 -28.97
C ASP A 239 14.07 29.82 -28.77
N PRO A 240 13.30 28.73 -28.63
CA PRO A 240 13.86 27.45 -28.21
C PRO A 240 14.64 26.74 -29.32
N PHE A 241 15.77 26.15 -28.93
CA PHE A 241 16.45 25.11 -29.72
C PHE A 241 16.73 23.90 -28.82
N VAL A 242 16.81 22.71 -29.44
CA VAL A 242 17.10 21.47 -28.71
C VAL A 242 18.45 20.93 -29.14
N LYS A 243 19.35 20.72 -28.19
CA LYS A 243 20.65 20.10 -28.41
C LYS A 243 20.62 18.68 -27.84
N VAL A 244 20.85 17.70 -28.71
CA VAL A 244 20.89 16.28 -28.34
C VAL A 244 22.35 15.86 -28.17
N TYR A 245 22.67 15.28 -27.01
CA TYR A 245 23.98 14.70 -26.72
C TYR A 245 23.81 13.18 -26.68
N VAL A 246 24.68 12.45 -27.39
CA VAL A 246 24.70 10.98 -27.44
C VAL A 246 26.00 10.50 -26.80
#